data_AF-A0A6L3EP96-F1
#
_entry.id   AF-A0A6L3EP96-F1
#
_cell.length_a   1.000
_cell.length_b   1.000
_cell.length_c   1.000
_cell.angle_alpha   90.00
_cell.angle_beta   90.00
_cell.angle_gamma   90.00
#
_symmetry.space_group_name_H-M   'P 1'
#
loop_
_entity.id
_entity.type
_entity.pdbx_description
1 polymer ?
#
loop_
_entity_poly.entity_id
_entity_poly.type
_entity_poly.pdbx_seq_one_letter_code
_entity_poly.pdbx_strand_id
1 'polypeptide(L)'
;MRTRSSTISRYALLALALLTASAALAEDGAPRPTDFLSFAQGAVPIAVGGDAQALRVDTGKALEAIDGNPGGFGLTPKPGGPNTEVSLTYQLPALTTFTEFRVPNVLETPSPSQTFFRDIEIAGSDGGDGAPFETLATATLVTHEEKNRETT
;
A
#
# COMPACT_ATOMS: atom_id res chain seq x y z
N MET A 1 13.41 75.80 -23.26
CA MET A 1 13.76 74.80 -22.23
C MET A 1 12.98 73.53 -22.56
N ARG A 2 13.65 72.49 -23.05
CA ARG A 2 13.05 71.28 -23.64
C ARG A 2 12.88 70.20 -22.56
N THR A 3 11.65 69.71 -22.36
CA THR A 3 11.33 68.54 -21.53
C THR A 3 11.25 67.29 -22.43
N ARG A 4 12.06 66.27 -22.13
CA ARG A 4 12.10 64.98 -22.83
C ARG A 4 11.06 64.03 -22.22
N SER A 5 10.23 63.42 -23.06
CA SER A 5 9.30 62.34 -22.71
C SER A 5 10.01 60.98 -22.91
N SER A 6 10.06 60.13 -21.89
CA SER A 6 10.67 58.80 -21.95
C SER A 6 9.62 57.72 -22.22
N THR A 7 9.72 57.06 -23.37
CA THR A 7 8.88 55.92 -23.74
C THR A 7 9.53 54.62 -23.26
N ILE A 8 8.99 54.00 -22.20
CA ILE A 8 9.38 52.66 -21.76
C ILE A 8 8.57 51.66 -22.59
N SER A 9 9.23 50.93 -23.50
CA SER A 9 8.60 49.96 -24.40
C SER A 9 8.74 48.53 -23.87
N ARG A 10 7.60 47.83 -23.85
CA ARG A 10 7.19 46.68 -23.03
C ARG A 10 7.56 45.31 -23.64
N TYR A 11 8.76 45.13 -24.19
CA TYR A 11 9.11 43.95 -24.99
C TYR A 11 10.20 43.05 -24.38
N ALA A 12 10.08 42.68 -23.10
CA ALA A 12 11.07 41.80 -22.45
C ALA A 12 10.48 40.71 -21.54
N LEU A 13 9.24 40.28 -21.78
CA LEU A 13 8.55 39.30 -20.92
C LEU A 13 7.82 38.20 -21.71
N LEU A 14 8.36 37.80 -22.87
CA LEU A 14 7.73 36.81 -23.74
C LEU A 14 8.72 35.77 -24.32
N ALA A 15 9.63 35.23 -23.50
CA ALA A 15 10.58 34.21 -23.97
C ALA A 15 11.00 33.20 -22.88
N LEU A 16 10.06 32.70 -22.07
CA LEU A 16 10.36 31.66 -21.09
C LEU A 16 9.15 30.73 -20.85
N ALA A 17 8.62 30.12 -21.92
CA ALA A 17 7.47 29.22 -21.80
C ALA A 17 7.49 28.02 -22.76
N LEU A 18 8.67 27.62 -23.27
CA LEU A 18 8.77 26.41 -24.08
C LEU A 18 9.96 25.56 -23.68
N LEU A 19 9.65 24.27 -23.48
CA LEU A 19 10.54 23.10 -23.46
C LEU A 19 11.06 22.62 -22.09
N THR A 20 10.17 22.51 -21.10
CA THR A 20 10.24 21.38 -20.17
C THR A 20 9.31 20.27 -20.66
N ALA A 21 9.69 19.66 -21.80
CA ALA A 21 9.14 18.37 -22.19
C ALA A 21 9.62 17.36 -21.14
N SER A 22 8.79 17.15 -20.13
CA SER A 22 9.01 16.10 -19.14
C SER A 22 9.04 14.78 -19.90
N ALA A 23 10.22 14.15 -19.92
CA ALA A 23 10.34 12.76 -20.29
C ALA A 23 9.56 11.95 -19.26
N ALA A 24 8.27 11.72 -19.53
CA ALA A 24 7.54 10.65 -18.88
C ALA A 24 8.22 9.35 -19.32
N LEU A 25 9.00 8.76 -18.41
CA LEU A 25 9.43 7.38 -18.54
C LEU A 25 8.18 6.55 -18.79
N ALA A 26 8.09 5.97 -19.99
CA ALA A 26 7.07 5.00 -20.30
C ALA A 26 7.34 3.79 -19.39
N GLU A 27 6.59 3.67 -18.30
CA GLU A 27 6.42 2.38 -17.63
C GLU A 27 5.81 1.42 -18.65
N ASP A 28 6.36 0.21 -18.71
CA ASP A 28 5.95 -0.85 -19.63
C ASP A 28 4.42 -1.01 -19.59
N GLY A 29 3.75 -0.78 -20.72
CA GLY A 29 2.35 -0.34 -20.82
C GLY A 29 1.27 -1.37 -20.49
N ALA A 30 1.57 -2.38 -19.67
CA ALA A 30 0.54 -3.27 -19.14
C ALA A 30 -0.31 -2.51 -18.10
N PRO A 31 -1.65 -2.54 -18.20
CA PRO A 31 -2.50 -2.02 -17.15
C PRO A 31 -2.17 -2.73 -15.83
N ARG A 32 -1.92 -1.95 -14.76
CA ARG A 32 -1.76 -2.53 -13.42
C ARG A 32 -3.08 -3.21 -13.02
N PRO A 33 -3.04 -4.44 -12.47
CA PRO A 33 -4.24 -5.07 -11.91
C PRO A 33 -4.92 -4.14 -10.89
N THR A 34 -6.25 -4.17 -10.84
CA THR A 34 -7.02 -3.38 -9.88
C THR A 34 -6.90 -4.02 -8.50
N ASP A 35 -6.48 -3.24 -7.51
CA ASP A 35 -6.45 -3.68 -6.10
C ASP A 35 -7.82 -3.48 -5.45
N PHE A 36 -8.64 -4.52 -5.49
CA PHE A 36 -9.97 -4.55 -4.88
C PHE A 36 -9.96 -4.56 -3.34
N LEU A 37 -8.81 -4.82 -2.70
CA LEU A 37 -8.66 -4.75 -1.25
C LEU A 37 -8.30 -3.35 -0.76
N SER A 38 -7.95 -2.42 -1.65
CA SER A 38 -7.62 -1.06 -1.25
C SER A 38 -8.81 -0.29 -0.68
N PHE A 39 -8.55 0.57 0.29
CA PHE A 39 -9.55 1.48 0.86
C PHE A 39 -10.15 2.39 -0.22
N ALA A 40 -9.36 2.78 -1.22
CA ALA A 40 -9.81 3.58 -2.36
C ALA A 40 -10.86 2.85 -3.23
N GLN A 41 -10.84 1.51 -3.27
CA GLN A 41 -11.90 0.72 -3.91
C GLN A 41 -13.09 0.44 -2.99
N GLY A 42 -13.07 0.90 -1.73
CA GLY A 42 -14.18 0.79 -0.80
C GLY A 42 -14.11 -0.41 0.16
N ALA A 43 -12.98 -1.12 0.22
CA ALA A 43 -12.75 -2.12 1.24
C ALA A 43 -12.65 -1.45 2.62
N VAL A 44 -13.31 -2.02 3.64
CA VAL A 44 -13.30 -1.48 5.01
C VAL A 44 -12.94 -2.55 6.02
N PRO A 45 -12.07 -2.26 7.01
CA PRO A 45 -11.78 -3.21 8.08
C PRO A 45 -13.01 -3.36 9.00
N ILE A 46 -13.41 -4.60 9.26
CA ILE A 46 -14.57 -4.92 10.12
C ILE A 46 -14.19 -5.68 11.39
N ALA A 47 -13.03 -6.36 11.40
CA ALA A 47 -12.53 -7.02 12.59
C ALA A 47 -10.99 -7.12 12.59
N VAL A 48 -10.44 -7.18 13.80
CA VAL A 48 -9.02 -7.43 14.06
C VAL A 48 -8.94 -8.45 15.19
N GLY A 49 -8.28 -9.58 14.94
CA GLY A 49 -8.31 -10.76 15.82
C GLY A 49 -6.96 -11.41 16.09
N GLY A 50 -6.99 -12.59 16.70
CA GLY A 50 -5.79 -13.28 17.19
C GLY A 50 -5.12 -12.54 18.35
N ASP A 51 -3.81 -12.40 18.29
CA ASP A 51 -2.97 -11.68 19.25
C ASP A 51 -2.87 -10.18 18.96
N ALA A 52 -3.62 -9.66 17.98
CA ALA A 52 -3.54 -8.27 17.54
C ALA A 52 -3.54 -7.25 18.69
N GLN A 53 -4.42 -7.41 19.68
CA GLN A 53 -4.49 -6.51 20.84
C GLN A 53 -3.19 -6.51 21.65
N ALA A 54 -2.58 -7.68 21.88
CA ALA A 54 -1.32 -7.82 22.62
C ALA A 54 -0.15 -7.16 21.87
N LEU A 55 -0.24 -7.11 20.53
CA LEU A 55 0.72 -6.47 19.64
C LEU A 55 0.40 -5.00 19.32
N ARG A 56 -0.72 -4.48 19.82
CA ARG A 56 -1.24 -3.11 19.53
C ARG A 56 -1.58 -2.90 18.04
N VAL A 57 -2.10 -3.93 17.40
CA VAL A 57 -2.73 -3.84 16.09
C VAL A 57 -4.21 -3.56 16.30
N ASP A 58 -4.68 -2.42 15.81
CA ASP A 58 -6.08 -2.01 15.86
C ASP A 58 -6.64 -1.77 14.45
N THR A 59 -7.88 -1.31 14.35
CA THR A 59 -8.51 -0.98 13.07
C THR A 59 -7.76 0.09 12.28
N GLY A 60 -7.03 0.99 12.95
CA GLY A 60 -6.18 1.99 12.28
C GLY A 60 -5.04 1.31 11.54
N LYS A 61 -4.39 0.32 12.16
CA LYS A 61 -3.36 -0.50 11.51
C LYS A 61 -3.91 -1.36 10.38
N ALA A 62 -5.13 -1.88 10.52
CA ALA A 62 -5.80 -2.59 9.43
C ALA A 62 -6.08 -1.68 8.23
N LEU A 63 -6.42 -0.40 8.47
CA LEU A 63 -6.63 0.59 7.41
C LEU A 63 -5.31 0.99 6.72
N GLU A 64 -4.25 1.23 7.49
CA GLU A 64 -2.91 1.49 6.93
C GLU A 64 -2.45 0.35 6.00
N ALA A 65 -2.82 -0.90 6.28
CA ALA A 65 -2.46 -2.04 5.44
C ALA A 65 -3.10 -2.04 4.04
N ILE A 66 -4.17 -1.25 3.83
CA ILE A 66 -4.91 -1.17 2.58
C ILE A 66 -5.04 0.27 2.05
N ASP A 67 -4.24 1.21 2.56
CA ASP A 67 -4.37 2.64 2.21
C ASP A 67 -3.77 2.99 0.83
N GLY A 68 -3.10 2.03 0.18
CA GLY A 68 -2.45 2.19 -1.12
C GLY A 68 -1.14 2.97 -1.08
N ASN A 69 -0.60 3.26 0.11
CA ASN A 69 0.67 3.96 0.28
C ASN A 69 1.85 2.99 0.03
N PRO A 70 2.71 3.26 -0.97
CA PRO A 70 3.85 2.40 -1.27
C PRO A 70 5.00 2.53 -0.26
N GLY A 71 4.95 3.48 0.68
CA GLY A 71 6.02 3.87 1.60
C GLY A 71 6.44 2.82 2.64
N GLY A 72 5.82 1.64 2.65
CA GLY A 72 6.00 0.62 3.68
C GLY A 72 5.45 1.07 5.03
N PHE A 73 4.96 0.13 5.84
CA PHE A 73 4.49 0.44 7.19
C PHE A 73 4.80 -0.71 8.15
N GLY A 74 4.85 -0.38 9.44
CA GLY A 74 4.95 -1.38 10.50
C GLY A 74 3.55 -1.81 10.94
N LEU A 75 3.21 -3.08 10.70
CA LEU A 75 1.92 -3.64 11.14
C LEU A 75 1.85 -3.77 12.66
N THR A 76 2.91 -4.28 13.30
CA THR A 76 2.96 -4.49 14.76
C THR A 76 3.89 -3.48 15.44
N PRO A 77 3.37 -2.56 16.28
CA PRO A 77 4.21 -1.68 17.08
C PRO A 77 5.08 -2.40 18.13
N LYS A 78 4.71 -3.64 18.48
CA LYS A 78 5.41 -4.49 19.44
C LYS A 78 5.78 -5.82 18.77
N PRO A 79 7.00 -6.35 19.01
CA PRO A 79 7.38 -7.65 18.47
C PRO A 79 6.48 -8.77 19.01
N GLY A 80 6.09 -9.68 18.11
CA GLY A 80 5.39 -10.91 18.44
C GLY A 80 6.33 -12.06 18.80
N GLY A 81 5.76 -13.13 19.34
CA GLY A 81 6.45 -14.41 19.51
C GLY A 81 6.37 -15.27 18.24
N PRO A 82 7.00 -16.46 18.24
CA PRO A 82 7.01 -17.35 17.08
C PRO A 82 5.65 -17.94 16.72
N ASN A 83 4.70 -17.97 17.67
CA ASN A 83 3.36 -18.52 17.47
C ASN A 83 2.29 -17.43 17.48
N THR A 84 2.68 -16.19 17.22
CA THR A 84 1.78 -15.04 17.27
C THR A 84 1.00 -14.93 15.98
N GLU A 85 -0.31 -14.78 16.09
CA GLU A 85 -1.22 -14.66 14.96
C GLU A 85 -1.92 -13.30 14.96
N VAL A 86 -2.06 -12.68 13.80
CA VAL A 86 -2.88 -11.47 13.62
C VAL A 86 -3.82 -11.71 12.45
N SER A 87 -5.12 -11.59 12.69
CA SER A 87 -6.13 -11.63 11.63
C SER A 87 -6.71 -10.25 11.40
N LEU A 88 -6.75 -9.84 10.14
CA LEU A 88 -7.38 -8.60 9.68
C LEU A 88 -8.52 -8.98 8.75
N THR A 89 -9.74 -8.59 9.09
CA THR A 89 -10.93 -8.91 8.30
C THR A 89 -11.45 -7.66 7.63
N TYR A 90 -11.64 -7.75 6.31
CA TYR A 90 -12.14 -6.65 5.48
C TYR A 90 -13.47 -7.01 4.84
N GLN A 91 -14.39 -6.07 4.81
CA GLN A 91 -15.60 -6.15 3.99
C GLN A 91 -15.32 -5.48 2.64
N LEU A 92 -15.58 -6.21 1.56
CA LEU A 92 -15.53 -5.70 0.20
C LEU A 92 -16.86 -5.02 -0.16
N PRO A 93 -16.85 -4.01 -1.05
CA PRO A 93 -18.07 -3.31 -1.47
C PRO A 93 -18.99 -4.18 -2.35
N ALA A 94 -18.44 -5.26 -2.93
CA ALA A 94 -19.15 -6.20 -3.79
C ALA A 94 -18.49 -7.59 -3.74
N LEU A 95 -19.26 -8.61 -4.10
CA LEU A 95 -18.73 -9.96 -4.30
C LEU A 95 -17.66 -9.93 -5.39
N THR A 96 -16.47 -10.42 -5.06
CA THR A 96 -15.27 -10.27 -5.89
C THR A 96 -14.57 -11.61 -6.05
N THR A 97 -14.22 -11.97 -7.29
CA THR A 97 -13.36 -13.11 -7.58
C THR A 97 -11.93 -12.61 -7.77
N PHE A 98 -11.01 -13.13 -6.97
CA PHE A 98 -9.58 -12.79 -7.06
C PHE A 98 -8.85 -13.78 -7.96
N THR A 99 -7.94 -13.28 -8.79
CA THR A 99 -7.03 -14.11 -9.60
C THR A 99 -5.63 -14.19 -9.01
N GLU A 100 -5.26 -13.20 -8.20
CA GLU A 100 -3.97 -13.12 -7.51
C GLU A 100 -4.12 -12.32 -6.21
N PHE A 101 -3.18 -12.54 -5.29
CA PHE A 101 -3.00 -11.74 -4.08
C PHE A 101 -1.54 -11.30 -4.02
N ARG A 102 -1.30 -10.07 -3.55
CA ARG A 102 0.05 -9.51 -3.40
C ARG A 102 0.22 -8.98 -1.99
N VAL A 103 1.39 -9.22 -1.41
CA VAL A 103 1.77 -8.69 -0.10
C VAL A 103 2.78 -7.57 -0.35
N PRO A 104 2.40 -6.30 -0.12
CA PRO A 104 3.26 -5.19 -0.49
C PRO A 104 4.50 -5.09 0.40
N ASN A 105 5.64 -4.85 -0.25
CA ASN A 105 6.87 -4.23 0.28
C ASN A 105 7.21 -4.59 1.74
N VAL A 106 7.42 -5.89 1.99
CA VAL A 106 7.92 -6.38 3.29
C VAL A 106 9.37 -5.94 3.43
N LEU A 107 9.58 -4.83 4.14
CA LEU A 107 10.92 -4.34 4.45
C LEU A 107 11.54 -5.22 5.53
N GLU A 108 12.24 -6.24 5.07
CA GLU A 108 13.04 -7.12 5.90
C GLU A 108 14.29 -6.37 6.33
N THR A 109 14.19 -5.64 7.44
CA THR A 109 15.37 -5.14 8.12
C THR A 109 15.73 -6.17 9.18
N PRO A 110 16.73 -7.06 8.96
CA PRO A 110 17.13 -8.05 9.94
C PRO A 110 17.60 -7.31 11.20
N SER A 111 16.71 -7.23 12.18
CA SER A 111 16.91 -6.54 13.43
C SER A 111 16.28 -7.38 14.52
N PRO A 112 16.97 -7.64 15.65
CA PRO A 112 16.37 -8.30 16.81
C PRO A 112 15.09 -7.61 17.32
N SER A 113 14.87 -6.35 16.92
CA SER A 113 13.74 -5.54 17.31
C SER A 113 12.65 -5.41 16.23
N GLN A 114 12.83 -6.03 15.06
CA GLN A 114 11.83 -6.03 13.98
C GLN A 114 11.51 -7.46 13.56
N THR A 115 10.23 -7.79 13.56
CA THR A 115 9.71 -9.09 13.16
C THR A 115 8.82 -8.93 11.93
N PHE A 116 8.75 -9.94 11.08
CA PHE A 116 7.82 -9.98 9.95
C PHE A 116 6.91 -11.21 10.09
N PHE A 117 5.73 -11.15 9.47
CA PHE A 117 4.87 -12.33 9.35
C PHE A 117 5.47 -13.25 8.31
N ARG A 118 5.84 -14.47 8.73
CA ARG A 118 6.40 -15.46 7.81
C ARG A 118 5.30 -16.15 7.03
N ASP A 119 4.25 -16.60 7.70
CA ASP A 119 3.17 -17.36 7.10
C ASP A 119 1.93 -16.47 6.97
N ILE A 120 1.31 -16.51 5.80
CA ILE A 120 0.13 -15.71 5.45
C ILE A 120 -0.94 -16.66 4.94
N GLU A 121 -2.12 -16.56 5.54
CA GLU A 121 -3.34 -17.19 5.06
C GLU A 121 -4.30 -16.11 4.59
N ILE A 122 -4.92 -16.33 3.43
CA ILE A 122 -5.98 -15.50 2.89
C ILE A 122 -7.22 -16.36 2.83
N ALA A 123 -8.26 -15.93 3.55
CA ALA A 123 -9.54 -16.60 3.57
C ALA A 123 -10.66 -15.62 3.16
N GLY A 124 -11.73 -16.15 2.58
CA GLY A 124 -12.88 -15.37 2.13
C GLY A 124 -14.19 -16.00 2.55
N SER A 125 -15.24 -15.18 2.60
CA SER A 125 -16.60 -15.61 2.85
C SER A 125 -17.52 -14.92 1.85
N ASP A 126 -18.45 -15.67 1.26
CA ASP A 126 -19.54 -15.12 0.45
C ASP A 126 -20.79 -14.80 1.30
N GLY A 127 -20.81 -15.24 2.57
CA GLY A 127 -21.76 -14.83 3.58
C GLY A 127 -21.30 -13.57 4.33
N GLY A 128 -22.26 -12.77 4.79
CA GLY A 128 -21.98 -11.57 5.61
C GLY A 128 -21.43 -11.89 7.00
N ASP A 129 -21.55 -10.94 7.93
CA ASP A 129 -21.00 -11.06 9.28
C ASP A 129 -21.30 -12.41 9.96
N GLY A 130 -20.25 -13.13 10.35
CA GLY A 130 -20.33 -14.39 11.08
C GLY A 130 -20.45 -15.65 10.21
N ALA A 131 -20.45 -15.52 8.88
CA ALA A 131 -20.33 -16.67 7.99
C ALA A 131 -18.93 -17.32 8.08
N PRO A 132 -18.83 -18.64 7.80
CA PRO A 132 -17.55 -19.32 7.82
C PRO A 132 -16.63 -18.80 6.71
N PHE A 133 -15.36 -18.66 7.03
CA PHE A 133 -14.31 -18.33 6.06
C PHE A 133 -13.75 -19.61 5.45
N GLU A 134 -13.52 -19.59 4.14
CA GLU A 134 -12.81 -20.62 3.40
C GLU A 134 -11.44 -20.10 2.96
N THR A 135 -10.39 -20.90 3.15
CA THR A 135 -9.04 -20.55 2.72
C THR A 135 -8.99 -20.46 1.20
N LEU A 136 -8.60 -19.30 0.69
CA LEU A 136 -8.44 -19.01 -0.74
C LEU A 136 -6.98 -19.18 -1.20
N ALA A 137 -6.03 -18.80 -0.34
CA ALA A 137 -4.60 -18.89 -0.64
C ALA A 137 -3.77 -18.95 0.64
N THR A 138 -2.57 -19.52 0.53
CA THR A 138 -1.54 -19.51 1.58
C THR A 138 -0.19 -19.16 0.97
N ALA A 139 0.63 -18.41 1.69
CA ALA A 139 1.99 -18.09 1.28
C ALA A 139 2.94 -18.13 2.49
N THR A 140 4.17 -18.58 2.26
CA THR A 140 5.28 -18.43 3.21
C THR A 140 6.27 -17.44 2.63
N LEU A 141 6.41 -16.29 3.29
CA LEU A 141 7.40 -15.29 2.97
C LEU A 141 8.79 -15.80 3.33
N VAL A 142 9.72 -15.59 2.40
CA VAL A 142 11.12 -15.96 2.55
C VAL A 142 11.95 -14.70 2.62
N THR A 143 12.90 -14.69 3.55
CA THR A 143 13.82 -13.56 3.68
C THR A 143 14.67 -13.43 2.45
N HIS A 144 14.67 -12.25 1.84
CA HIS A 144 15.55 -11.88 0.75
C HIS A 144 16.97 -11.63 1.25
N GLU A 145 17.94 -12.13 0.49
CA GLU A 145 19.35 -11.90 0.77
C GLU A 145 19.78 -10.44 0.50
N GLU A 146 19.00 -9.71 -0.30
CA GLU A 146 19.31 -8.35 -0.77
C GLU A 146 18.21 -7.36 -0.40
N LYS A 147 18.61 -6.14 -0.02
CA LYS A 147 17.69 -5.04 0.27
C LYS A 147 16.94 -4.61 -0.99
N ASN A 148 15.63 -4.40 -0.88
CA ASN A 148 14.70 -4.01 -1.97
C ASN A 148 14.48 -5.09 -3.06
N ARG A 149 14.76 -6.36 -2.76
CA ARG A 149 14.32 -7.45 -3.64
C ARG A 149 12.80 -7.61 -3.50
N GLU A 150 12.13 -7.95 -4.59
CA GLU A 150 10.68 -8.20 -4.62
C GLU A 150 10.44 -9.66 -5.00
N THR A 151 9.46 -10.32 -4.36
CA THR A 151 8.94 -11.62 -4.82
C THR A 151 7.75 -11.35 -5.73
N THR A 152 7.83 -11.79 -6.98
CA THR A 152 6.77 -11.62 -7.99
C THR A 152 5.76 -12.75 -7.93
#